data_AF-A0A5M9N937-F1
#
_entry.id   AF-A0A5M9N937-F1
#
_cell.length_a   1.000
_cell.length_b   1.000
_cell.length_c   1.000
_cell.angle_alpha   90.00
_cell.angle_beta   90.00
_cell.angle_gamma   90.00
#
_symmetry.space_group_name_H-M   'P 1'
#
loop_
_entity.id
_entity.type
_entity.pdbx_description
1 polymer ?
#
loop_
_entity_poly.entity_id
_entity_poly.type
_entity_poly.pdbx_seq_one_letter_code
_entity_poly.pdbx_strand_id
1 'polypeptide(L)'
;MKICLLVLRGDVEEASDAGYYHSFTGPSAVDLSRYIPQTRHQFKTCYISKYSAEVEIDEICKDGYDMFLNYMVAESGDDVSRVAAITRYLEAKDIILLNSSCFTHTTDAREESRTVRILTKTHGLDPELLKGKQWVCLAMEMGLETMVFTPAQCTTSVSLDRKGLHEASADFNWVTEASLQSILKSIALDVLKASGSGFVRVETSLKAEAEIYMEGRLCTPRAFYGEKYTTYEDVVIEEEFPGGHMAFFDMLVTSKQMRSGQDHDRNQHLAGVYDGFAPRYHAARANTGLSRMQEDLSRDYDFSGTVLDLACGNGEFGAILHEHGVSAKISGIDVSAGMTRSSYIQDHYEKPLLIGPMDEFIMASSPIS
;
A
#
# COMPACT_ATOMS: atom_id res chain seq x y z
N MET A 1 14.91 -3.15 3.80
CA MET A 1 14.28 -3.21 5.15
C MET A 1 14.04 -4.66 5.53
N LYS A 2 13.91 -4.95 6.83
CA LYS A 2 13.54 -6.26 7.37
C LYS A 2 12.06 -6.25 7.76
N ILE A 3 11.25 -7.07 7.09
CA ILE A 3 9.80 -7.06 7.20
C ILE A 3 9.32 -8.40 7.75
N CYS A 4 8.50 -8.33 8.80
CA CYS A 4 7.89 -9.50 9.43
C CYS A 4 6.52 -9.77 8.81
N LEU A 5 6.31 -10.97 8.27
CA LEU A 5 4.98 -11.47 7.91
C LEU A 5 4.41 -12.17 9.14
N LEU A 6 3.40 -11.57 9.77
CA LEU A 6 2.77 -12.10 10.98
C LEU A 6 1.55 -12.94 10.61
N VAL A 7 1.59 -14.22 11.00
CA VAL A 7 0.53 -15.20 10.69
C VAL A 7 0.00 -15.81 11.99
N LEU A 8 -1.32 -15.83 12.14
CA LEU A 8 -1.96 -16.52 13.26
C LEU A 8 -1.98 -18.03 12.98
N ARG A 9 -1.50 -18.85 13.91
CA ARG A 9 -1.63 -20.30 13.84
C ARG A 9 -3.09 -20.68 14.05
N GLY A 10 -3.59 -21.59 13.21
CA GLY A 10 -4.79 -22.34 13.53
C GLY A 10 -4.48 -23.21 14.74
N ASP A 11 -5.12 -22.92 15.88
CA ASP A 11 -5.01 -23.80 17.03
C ASP A 11 -5.75 -25.10 16.73
N VAL A 12 -5.09 -26.22 16.99
CA VAL A 12 -5.73 -27.53 17.00
C VAL A 12 -6.63 -27.54 18.23
N GLU A 13 -7.96 -27.47 18.04
CA GLU A 13 -8.88 -27.90 19.10
C GLU A 13 -8.46 -29.33 19.49
N GLU A 14 -8.29 -29.58 20.79
CA GLU A 14 -8.06 -30.92 21.33
C GLU A 14 -9.20 -31.84 20.87
N ALA A 15 -9.02 -32.51 19.73
CA ALA A 15 -9.87 -33.61 19.33
C ALA A 15 -9.58 -34.76 20.30
N SER A 16 -10.37 -34.79 21.37
CA SER A 16 -10.55 -35.97 22.21
C SER A 16 -10.76 -37.21 21.32
N ASP A 17 -9.93 -38.22 21.56
CA ASP A 17 -10.10 -39.64 21.17
C ASP A 17 -9.75 -40.15 19.76
N ALA A 18 -9.05 -39.39 18.90
CA ALA A 18 -8.43 -40.00 17.71
C ALA A 18 -7.06 -39.39 17.42
N GLY A 19 -6.00 -40.06 17.90
CA GLY A 19 -4.61 -39.61 17.85
C GLY A 19 -4.01 -39.47 16.44
N TYR A 20 -4.45 -38.46 15.69
CA TYR A 20 -3.76 -37.93 14.52
C TYR A 20 -3.50 -36.43 14.72
N TYR A 21 -2.29 -36.12 15.17
CA TYR A 21 -1.78 -34.75 15.23
C TYR A 21 -1.38 -34.30 13.83
N HIS A 22 -2.16 -33.40 13.21
CA HIS A 22 -1.63 -32.54 12.17
C HIS A 22 -1.43 -31.16 12.78
N SER A 23 -0.22 -30.89 13.27
CA SER A 23 0.23 -29.50 13.41
C SER A 23 0.22 -28.91 12.01
N PHE A 24 -0.63 -27.91 11.74
CA PHE A 24 -0.56 -27.13 10.51
C PHE A 24 0.68 -26.22 10.57
N THR A 25 1.85 -26.83 10.47
CA THR A 25 3.14 -26.19 10.18
C THR A 25 3.39 -26.26 8.67
N GLY A 26 2.35 -26.05 7.86
CA GLY A 26 2.50 -25.87 6.43
C GLY A 26 3.21 -24.54 6.15
N PRO A 27 3.96 -24.42 5.05
CA PRO A 27 4.45 -23.13 4.60
C PRO A 27 3.26 -22.16 4.47
N SER A 28 3.45 -20.91 4.90
CA SER A 28 2.50 -19.84 4.64
C SER A 28 2.12 -19.86 3.17
N ALA A 29 0.83 -19.77 2.89
CA ALA A 29 0.35 -19.70 1.51
C ALA A 29 0.79 -18.42 0.80
N VAL A 30 1.29 -17.44 1.57
CA VAL A 30 1.85 -16.16 1.13
C VAL A 30 3.37 -16.25 1.13
N ASP A 31 3.98 -15.89 0.00
CA ASP A 31 5.43 -15.94 -0.23
C ASP A 31 5.89 -14.68 -0.98
N LEU A 32 6.11 -13.59 -0.24
CA LEU A 32 6.58 -12.32 -0.79
C LEU A 32 7.92 -12.45 -1.53
N SER A 33 8.75 -13.43 -1.16
CA SER A 33 10.07 -13.62 -1.77
C SER A 33 10.01 -14.05 -3.24
N ARG A 34 8.85 -14.54 -3.71
CA ARG A 34 8.61 -14.85 -5.13
C ARG A 34 8.35 -13.62 -5.99
N TYR A 35 7.93 -12.53 -5.37
CA TYR A 35 7.59 -11.29 -6.06
C TYR A 35 8.65 -10.22 -5.84
N ILE A 36 9.33 -10.26 -4.69
CA ILE A 36 10.21 -9.20 -4.24
C ILE A 36 11.57 -9.81 -3.87
N PRO A 37 12.66 -9.41 -4.55
CA PRO A 37 13.98 -9.96 -4.28
C PRO A 37 14.49 -9.56 -2.89
N GLN A 38 15.23 -10.46 -2.24
CA GLN A 38 15.80 -10.22 -0.91
C GLN A 38 16.80 -9.06 -0.85
N THR A 39 17.36 -8.67 -2.00
CA THR A 39 18.21 -7.47 -2.13
C THR A 39 17.43 -6.17 -1.93
N ARG A 40 16.09 -6.21 -2.07
CA ARG A 40 15.21 -5.06 -1.86
C ARG A 40 14.65 -5.06 -0.43
N HIS A 41 13.98 -6.13 -0.05
CA HIS A 41 13.42 -6.32 1.30
C HIS A 41 13.66 -7.75 1.78
N GLN A 42 14.00 -7.90 3.07
CA GLN A 42 14.18 -9.19 3.71
C GLN A 42 12.89 -9.58 4.43
N PHE A 43 12.26 -10.66 4.00
CA PHE A 43 11.02 -11.15 4.60
C PHE A 43 11.29 -12.33 5.54
N LYS A 44 10.64 -12.33 6.70
CA LYS A 44 10.58 -13.50 7.58
C LYS A 44 9.14 -13.73 8.01
N THR A 45 8.66 -14.96 7.84
CA THR A 45 7.34 -15.35 8.35
C THR A 45 7.47 -15.72 9.81
N CYS A 46 6.68 -15.07 10.66
CA CYS A 46 6.57 -15.34 12.08
C CYS A 46 5.15 -15.79 12.38
N TYR A 47 5.06 -16.92 13.07
CA TYR A 47 3.78 -17.51 13.46
C TYR A 47 3.52 -17.23 14.92
N ILE A 48 2.30 -16.81 15.24
CA ILE A 48 1.86 -16.57 16.62
C ILE A 48 0.62 -17.42 16.96
N SER A 49 0.48 -17.88 18.19
CA SER A 49 -0.69 -18.59 18.71
C SER A 49 -1.74 -17.63 19.25
N LYS A 50 -3.01 -18.04 19.25
CA LYS A 50 -4.10 -17.21 19.77
C LYS A 50 -4.05 -17.02 21.29
N TYR A 51 -3.29 -17.85 22.01
CA TYR A 51 -3.22 -17.85 23.48
C TYR A 51 -1.94 -17.24 24.05
N SER A 52 -0.89 -17.14 23.22
CA SER A 52 0.43 -16.64 23.60
C SER A 52 0.92 -15.49 22.72
N ALA A 53 0.03 -14.90 21.90
CA ALA A 53 0.36 -13.87 20.92
C ALA A 53 1.20 -12.73 21.49
N GLU A 54 0.85 -12.17 22.65
CA GLU A 54 1.57 -11.04 23.23
C GLU A 54 3.03 -11.36 23.54
N VAL A 55 3.27 -12.49 24.22
CA VAL A 55 4.62 -12.97 24.58
C VAL A 55 5.42 -13.31 23.33
N GLU A 56 4.79 -13.93 22.34
CA GLU A 56 5.47 -14.28 21.09
C GLU A 56 5.80 -13.04 20.27
N ILE A 57 4.91 -12.03 20.24
CA ILE A 57 5.17 -10.72 19.64
C ILE A 57 6.34 -10.04 20.35
N ASP A 58 6.40 -10.07 21.69
CA ASP A 58 7.54 -9.55 22.45
C ASP A 58 8.86 -10.19 22.00
N GLU A 59 8.90 -11.51 21.86
CA GLU A 59 10.09 -12.22 21.38
C GLU A 59 10.41 -11.85 19.92
N ILE A 60 9.41 -11.80 19.04
CA ILE A 60 9.57 -11.43 17.64
C ILE A 60 10.13 -10.00 17.52
N CYS A 61 9.69 -9.05 18.35
CA CYS A 61 10.18 -7.68 18.30
C CYS A 61 11.67 -7.55 18.64
N LYS A 62 12.25 -8.49 19.39
CA LYS A 62 13.70 -8.50 19.68
C LYS A 62 14.56 -8.74 18.44
N ASP A 63 14.00 -9.29 17.37
CA ASP A 63 14.70 -9.53 16.10
C ASP A 63 14.91 -8.24 15.28
N GLY A 64 14.38 -7.08 15.71
CA GLY A 64 14.60 -5.78 15.06
C GLY A 64 14.02 -5.68 13.65
N TYR A 65 12.73 -5.94 13.49
CA TYR A 65 12.01 -5.70 12.23
C TYR A 65 11.65 -4.22 12.09
N ASP A 66 11.72 -3.71 10.86
CA ASP A 66 11.34 -2.33 10.54
C ASP A 66 9.81 -2.19 10.45
N MET A 67 9.14 -3.20 9.87
CA MET A 67 7.70 -3.19 9.59
C MET A 67 7.09 -4.58 9.68
N PHE A 68 5.78 -4.62 9.88
CA PHE A 68 5.00 -5.84 9.98
C PHE A 68 3.86 -5.83 8.96
N LEU A 69 3.68 -6.97 8.30
CA LEU A 69 2.58 -7.26 7.41
C LEU A 69 1.67 -8.29 8.08
N ASN A 70 0.43 -7.92 8.34
CA ASN A 70 -0.51 -8.68 9.13
C ASN A 70 -1.38 -9.58 8.23
N TYR A 71 -1.13 -10.89 8.30
CA TYR A 71 -1.91 -11.92 7.61
C TYR A 71 -2.67 -12.82 8.59
N MET A 72 -3.03 -12.28 9.76
CA MET A 72 -3.89 -13.00 10.69
C MET A 72 -5.28 -13.20 10.07
N VAL A 73 -5.72 -14.46 10.04
CA VAL A 73 -7.05 -14.86 9.60
C VAL A 73 -7.88 -15.23 10.83
N ALA A 74 -8.98 -14.52 11.03
CA ALA A 74 -10.04 -14.92 11.95
C ALA A 74 -11.00 -15.89 11.25
N GLU A 75 -11.18 -17.09 11.79
CA GLU A 75 -12.05 -18.13 11.22
C GLU A 75 -13.43 -18.15 11.89
N SER A 76 -13.54 -17.56 13.08
CA SER A 76 -14.76 -17.47 13.88
C SER A 76 -15.00 -16.05 14.41
N GLY A 77 -16.18 -15.79 14.96
CA GLY A 77 -16.47 -14.51 15.62
C GLY A 77 -15.54 -14.23 16.80
N ASP A 78 -15.24 -15.26 17.60
CA ASP A 78 -14.28 -15.15 18.71
C ASP A 78 -12.86 -14.83 18.21
N ASP A 79 -12.49 -15.34 17.03
CA ASP A 79 -11.21 -15.00 16.43
C ASP A 79 -11.15 -13.55 15.96
N VAL A 80 -12.27 -12.95 15.51
CA VAL A 80 -12.29 -11.53 15.12
C VAL A 80 -11.88 -10.68 16.32
N SER A 81 -12.48 -10.95 17.48
CA SER A 81 -12.17 -10.23 18.72
C SER A 81 -10.71 -10.40 19.15
N ARG A 82 -10.18 -11.62 19.00
CA ARG A 82 -8.77 -11.90 19.31
C ARG A 82 -7.80 -11.22 18.36
N VAL A 83 -8.05 -11.29 17.05
CA VAL A 83 -7.22 -10.65 16.03
C VAL A 83 -7.18 -9.14 16.22
N ALA A 84 -8.31 -8.52 16.58
CA ALA A 84 -8.34 -7.10 16.87
C ALA A 84 -7.66 -6.75 18.21
N ALA A 85 -7.78 -7.57 19.25
CA ALA A 85 -6.98 -7.40 20.46
C ALA A 85 -5.46 -7.47 20.16
N ILE A 86 -5.02 -8.45 19.37
CA ILE A 86 -3.62 -8.58 18.95
C ILE A 86 -3.19 -7.36 18.11
N THR A 87 -4.04 -6.90 17.19
CA THR A 87 -3.75 -5.71 16.36
C THR A 87 -3.54 -4.47 17.22
N ARG A 88 -4.41 -4.24 18.22
CA ARG A 88 -4.22 -3.13 19.17
C ARG A 88 -2.96 -3.26 20.02
N TYR A 89 -2.58 -4.49 20.39
CA TYR A 89 -1.34 -4.73 21.10
C TYR A 89 -0.11 -4.37 20.25
N LEU A 90 -0.14 -4.69 18.95
CA LEU A 90 0.89 -4.28 18.00
C LEU A 90 0.95 -2.74 17.88
N GLU A 91 -0.20 -2.08 17.75
CA GLU A 91 -0.28 -0.62 17.70
C GLU A 91 0.24 0.04 18.99
N ALA A 92 -0.10 -0.50 20.17
CA ALA A 92 0.36 0.00 21.47
C ALA A 92 1.88 -0.15 21.67
N LYS A 93 2.50 -1.06 20.92
CA LYS A 93 3.96 -1.26 20.86
C LYS A 93 4.67 -0.32 19.88
N ASP A 94 3.94 0.59 19.24
CA ASP A 94 4.45 1.47 18.18
C ASP A 94 5.02 0.66 17.00
N ILE A 95 4.43 -0.51 16.73
CA ILE A 95 4.83 -1.35 15.60
C ILE A 95 4.17 -0.82 14.33
N ILE A 96 4.97 -0.64 13.29
CA ILE A 96 4.50 -0.16 11.99
C ILE A 96 3.82 -1.32 11.24
N LEU A 97 2.48 -1.30 11.21
CA LEU A 97 1.67 -2.23 10.41
C LEU A 97 1.40 -1.68 9.01
N LEU A 98 1.70 -2.49 7.99
CA LEU A 98 1.39 -2.19 6.58
C LEU A 98 -0.09 -2.39 6.25
N ASN A 99 -0.79 -3.24 7.01
CA ASN A 99 -2.22 -3.48 6.86
C ASN A 99 -2.88 -3.87 8.20
N SER A 100 -4.20 -3.69 8.25
CA SER A 100 -5.04 -4.13 9.37
C SER A 100 -6.01 -5.22 8.92
N SER A 101 -6.19 -6.23 9.76
CA SER A 101 -7.06 -7.39 9.52
C SER A 101 -8.49 -7.22 10.05
N CYS A 102 -8.78 -6.10 10.72
CA CYS A 102 -10.02 -5.87 11.46
C CYS A 102 -10.29 -4.37 11.66
N PHE A 103 -11.56 -4.01 11.86
CA PHE A 103 -11.92 -2.65 12.25
C PHE A 103 -11.73 -2.44 13.75
N THR A 104 -11.10 -1.33 14.11
CA THR A 104 -11.02 -0.83 15.48
C THR A 104 -12.10 0.23 15.76
N HIS A 105 -13.28 0.12 15.13
CA HIS A 105 -14.37 1.05 15.46
C HIS A 105 -14.98 0.71 16.82
N THR A 106 -14.83 1.61 17.78
CA THR A 106 -15.68 1.66 18.97
C THR A 106 -17.07 2.12 18.56
N THR A 107 -17.96 1.17 18.26
CA THR A 107 -19.39 1.42 18.39
C THR A 107 -19.74 1.57 19.87
N ASP A 108 -20.91 2.13 20.20
CA ASP A 108 -21.41 2.20 21.59
C ASP A 108 -21.47 0.81 22.28
N ALA A 109 -21.41 -0.27 21.51
CA ALA A 109 -21.40 -1.67 21.96
C ALA A 109 -20.00 -2.33 22.01
N ARG A 110 -18.90 -1.66 21.61
CA ARG A 110 -17.55 -2.23 21.51
C ARG A 110 -17.46 -3.53 20.67
N GLU A 111 -18.30 -3.68 19.65
CA GLU A 111 -18.25 -4.87 18.78
C GLU A 111 -17.18 -4.71 17.69
N GLU A 112 -16.21 -5.62 17.70
CA GLU A 112 -15.23 -5.78 16.63
C GLU A 112 -15.85 -6.60 15.50
N SER A 113 -15.77 -6.06 14.28
CA SER A 113 -16.37 -6.69 13.11
C SER A 113 -15.39 -6.69 11.95
N ARG A 114 -15.58 -7.64 11.03
CA ARG A 114 -14.99 -7.61 9.68
C ARG A 114 -15.89 -6.90 8.68
N THR A 115 -17.08 -6.53 9.10
CA THR A 115 -18.14 -6.05 8.22
C THR A 115 -18.33 -4.56 8.42
N VAL A 116 -18.14 -3.79 7.36
CA VAL A 116 -18.60 -2.40 7.32
C VAL A 116 -19.94 -2.39 6.60
N ARG A 117 -20.99 -2.04 7.34
CA ARG A 117 -22.30 -1.80 6.73
C ARG A 117 -22.28 -0.43 6.06
N ILE A 118 -21.93 -0.42 4.77
CA ILE A 118 -21.98 0.77 3.93
C ILE A 118 -23.27 0.74 3.15
N LEU A 119 -24.29 1.40 3.68
CA LEU A 119 -25.62 1.41 3.07
C LEU A 119 -25.60 2.22 1.77
N THR A 120 -25.40 1.54 0.64
CA THR A 120 -25.52 2.15 -0.68
C THR A 120 -26.84 1.75 -1.31
N LYS A 121 -27.67 2.72 -1.65
CA LYS A 121 -28.92 2.49 -2.39
C LYS A 121 -28.58 2.05 -3.80
N THR A 122 -29.11 0.92 -4.25
CA THR A 122 -28.86 0.34 -5.57
C THR A 122 -29.64 1.05 -6.69
N HIS A 123 -29.78 2.38 -6.64
CA HIS A 123 -30.56 3.14 -7.60
C HIS A 123 -30.09 2.85 -9.05
N GLY A 124 -30.96 2.24 -9.85
CA GLY A 124 -30.66 1.88 -11.24
C GLY A 124 -30.11 0.47 -11.46
N LEU A 125 -29.89 -0.33 -10.41
CA LEU A 125 -29.56 -1.76 -10.53
C LEU A 125 -30.78 -2.61 -10.17
N ASP A 126 -30.97 -3.72 -10.89
CA ASP A 126 -32.03 -4.71 -10.59
C ASP A 126 -31.59 -5.63 -9.44
N PRO A 127 -32.22 -5.56 -8.25
CA PRO A 127 -31.85 -6.38 -7.11
C PRO A 127 -31.96 -7.89 -7.37
N GLU A 128 -32.90 -8.33 -8.23
CA GLU A 128 -33.08 -9.74 -8.54
C GLU A 128 -31.89 -10.29 -9.34
N LEU A 129 -31.27 -9.46 -10.21
CA LEU A 129 -30.06 -9.84 -10.94
C LEU A 129 -28.80 -9.84 -10.06
N LEU A 130 -28.84 -9.18 -8.90
CA LEU A 130 -27.72 -9.08 -7.95
C LEU A 130 -27.79 -10.12 -6.84
N LYS A 131 -28.96 -10.73 -6.62
CA LYS A 131 -29.21 -11.66 -5.53
C LYS A 131 -28.31 -12.90 -5.63
N GLY A 132 -27.67 -13.24 -4.51
CA GLY A 132 -26.78 -14.40 -4.41
C GLY A 132 -25.41 -14.22 -5.06
N LYS A 133 -25.12 -13.05 -5.66
CA LYS A 133 -23.80 -12.72 -6.19
C LYS A 133 -22.91 -12.14 -5.08
N GLN A 134 -21.62 -12.42 -5.22
CA GLN A 134 -20.57 -11.83 -4.40
C GLN A 134 -19.53 -11.21 -5.33
N TRP A 135 -19.02 -10.06 -4.93
CA TRP A 135 -17.98 -9.35 -5.65
C TRP A 135 -16.77 -9.15 -4.76
N VAL A 136 -15.60 -9.06 -5.37
CA VAL A 136 -14.34 -8.73 -4.70
C VAL A 136 -13.76 -7.47 -5.35
N CYS A 137 -13.18 -6.61 -4.52
CA CYS A 137 -12.47 -5.43 -4.97
C CYS A 137 -11.24 -5.22 -4.09
N LEU A 138 -10.10 -4.91 -4.70
CA LEU A 138 -8.88 -4.49 -4.01
C LEU A 138 -8.84 -2.96 -3.98
N ALA A 139 -8.40 -2.38 -2.87
CA ALA A 139 -8.08 -0.95 -2.76
C ALA A 139 -6.81 -0.76 -1.94
N MET A 140 -6.04 0.28 -2.24
CA MET A 140 -4.81 0.61 -1.54
C MET A 140 -4.60 2.11 -1.40
N GLU A 141 -3.79 2.51 -0.42
CA GLU A 141 -3.18 3.83 -0.35
C GLU A 141 -2.02 3.93 -1.35
N MET A 142 -1.89 5.09 -2.00
CA MET A 142 -0.75 5.43 -2.86
C MET A 142 -0.24 6.82 -2.50
N GLY A 143 0.74 6.88 -1.61
CA GLY A 143 1.15 8.11 -0.96
C GLY A 143 -0.03 8.72 -0.20
N LEU A 144 -0.46 9.92 -0.60
CA LEU A 144 -1.63 10.61 -0.03
C LEU A 144 -2.95 10.30 -0.78
N GLU A 145 -2.87 9.68 -1.95
CA GLU A 145 -4.03 9.27 -2.74
C GLU A 145 -4.42 7.82 -2.44
N THR A 146 -5.43 7.33 -3.18
CA THR A 146 -5.92 5.95 -3.09
C THR A 146 -6.18 5.39 -4.48
N MET A 147 -5.87 4.12 -4.68
CA MET A 147 -6.18 3.39 -5.91
C MET A 147 -7.20 2.29 -5.63
N VAL A 148 -8.11 2.08 -6.58
CA VAL A 148 -9.12 1.01 -6.53
C VAL A 148 -9.09 0.23 -7.83
N PHE A 149 -8.83 -1.06 -7.70
CA PHE A 149 -8.68 -1.99 -8.82
C PHE A 149 -10.03 -2.35 -9.43
N THR A 150 -10.03 -2.93 -10.63
CA THR A 150 -11.28 -3.38 -11.28
C THR A 150 -11.97 -4.47 -10.46
N PRO A 151 -13.24 -4.28 -10.05
CA PRO A 151 -13.96 -5.29 -9.30
C PRO A 151 -14.23 -6.55 -10.14
N ALA A 152 -14.29 -7.69 -9.47
CA ALA A 152 -14.68 -8.95 -10.08
C ALA A 152 -15.81 -9.64 -9.32
N GLN A 153 -16.63 -10.40 -10.03
CA GLN A 153 -17.66 -11.27 -9.47
C GLN A 153 -17.06 -12.67 -9.22
N CYS A 154 -17.22 -13.18 -8.00
CA CYS A 154 -16.84 -14.55 -7.66
C CYS A 154 -17.75 -15.55 -8.41
N THR A 155 -17.18 -16.53 -9.11
CA THR A 155 -17.99 -17.51 -9.88
C THR A 155 -18.41 -18.73 -9.06
N THR A 156 -17.69 -19.06 -8.00
CA THR A 156 -18.05 -20.13 -7.08
C THR A 156 -18.73 -19.54 -5.85
N SER A 157 -19.92 -20.05 -5.51
CA SER A 157 -20.67 -19.68 -4.29
C SER A 157 -20.04 -20.23 -3.01
N VAL A 158 -18.80 -20.71 -3.08
CA VAL A 158 -18.11 -21.29 -1.93
C VAL A 158 -17.62 -20.12 -1.11
N SER A 159 -18.33 -19.83 -0.03
CA SER A 159 -17.85 -18.95 1.02
C SER A 159 -16.41 -19.32 1.34
N LEU A 160 -15.49 -18.38 1.14
CA LEU A 160 -14.07 -18.51 1.51
C LEU A 160 -13.85 -18.71 3.03
N ASP A 161 -14.94 -18.80 3.81
CA ASP A 161 -14.98 -19.06 5.26
C ASP A 161 -15.29 -20.52 5.65
N ARG A 162 -15.55 -21.46 4.72
CA ARG A 162 -15.85 -22.86 5.10
C ARG A 162 -14.71 -23.81 4.77
N LYS A 163 -13.96 -24.15 5.83
CA LYS A 163 -13.18 -25.39 6.03
C LYS A 163 -12.54 -25.94 4.75
N GLY A 164 -11.45 -25.32 4.35
CA GLY A 164 -10.53 -25.85 3.36
C GLY A 164 -9.57 -24.76 2.91
N LEU A 165 -8.27 -24.98 3.12
CA LEU A 165 -7.23 -24.38 2.28
C LEU A 165 -7.45 -24.91 0.85
N HIS A 166 -8.49 -24.42 0.17
CA HIS A 166 -8.71 -24.76 -1.23
C HIS A 166 -7.70 -24.01 -2.07
N GLU A 167 -7.17 -24.73 -3.06
CA GLU A 167 -6.25 -24.26 -4.10
C GLU A 167 -6.66 -22.87 -4.56
N ALA A 168 -5.69 -21.98 -4.67
CA ALA A 168 -5.93 -20.64 -5.17
C ALA A 168 -6.48 -20.76 -6.60
N SER A 169 -7.74 -20.35 -6.77
CA SER A 169 -8.44 -20.39 -8.05
C SER A 169 -8.83 -18.97 -8.44
N ALA A 170 -8.43 -18.57 -9.65
CA ALA A 170 -8.75 -17.30 -10.29
C ALA A 170 -10.15 -17.34 -10.96
N ASP A 171 -11.08 -18.08 -10.39
CA ASP A 171 -12.43 -18.28 -10.90
C ASP A 171 -13.32 -17.05 -10.61
N PHE A 172 -13.05 -15.95 -11.32
CA PHE A 172 -13.83 -14.72 -11.27
C PHE A 172 -14.16 -14.18 -12.66
N ASN A 173 -15.22 -13.38 -12.75
CA ASN A 173 -15.56 -12.64 -13.96
C ASN A 173 -15.43 -11.15 -13.69
N TRP A 174 -14.74 -10.42 -14.57
CA TRP A 174 -14.67 -8.96 -14.48
C TRP A 174 -16.08 -8.34 -14.51
N VAL A 175 -16.33 -7.41 -13.58
CA VAL A 175 -17.56 -6.62 -13.63
C VAL A 175 -17.43 -5.64 -14.78
N THR A 176 -18.26 -5.73 -15.82
CA THR A 176 -18.21 -4.81 -16.98
C THR A 176 -19.23 -3.67 -16.91
N GLU A 177 -20.22 -3.79 -16.04
CA GLU A 177 -21.27 -2.78 -15.87
C GLU A 177 -20.75 -1.56 -15.08
N ALA A 178 -20.71 -0.38 -15.72
CA ALA A 178 -20.09 0.82 -15.15
C ALA A 178 -20.75 1.31 -13.84
N SER A 179 -22.08 1.24 -13.74
CA SER A 179 -22.85 1.58 -12.52
C SER A 179 -22.44 0.69 -11.35
N LEU A 180 -22.39 -0.62 -11.57
CA LEU A 180 -21.99 -1.59 -10.56
C LEU A 180 -20.52 -1.43 -10.18
N GLN A 181 -19.62 -1.23 -11.16
CA GLN A 181 -18.21 -0.94 -10.86
C GLN A 181 -18.07 0.29 -9.96
N SER A 182 -18.76 1.39 -10.28
CA SER A 182 -18.69 2.62 -9.50
C SER A 182 -19.12 2.41 -8.05
N ILE A 183 -20.19 1.63 -7.83
CA ILE A 183 -20.67 1.32 -6.48
C ILE A 183 -19.67 0.46 -5.72
N LEU A 184 -19.18 -0.63 -6.34
CA LEU A 184 -18.21 -1.53 -5.71
C LEU A 184 -16.90 -0.81 -5.36
N LYS A 185 -16.41 0.06 -6.26
CA LYS A 185 -15.21 0.86 -6.00
C LYS A 185 -15.42 1.86 -4.87
N SER A 186 -16.59 2.50 -4.81
CA SER A 186 -16.94 3.41 -3.70
C SER A 186 -16.95 2.68 -2.36
N ILE A 187 -17.58 1.49 -2.29
CA ILE A 187 -17.60 0.67 -1.07
C ILE A 187 -16.17 0.29 -0.67
N ALA A 188 -15.33 -0.13 -1.61
CA ALA A 188 -13.94 -0.49 -1.32
C ALA A 188 -13.12 0.68 -0.75
N LEU A 189 -13.32 1.90 -1.28
CA LEU A 189 -12.68 3.11 -0.75
C LEU A 189 -13.13 3.45 0.66
N ASP A 190 -14.42 3.37 0.94
CA ASP A 190 -14.95 3.69 2.25
C ASP A 190 -14.47 2.67 3.29
N VAL A 191 -14.38 1.39 2.90
CA VAL A 191 -13.79 0.32 3.72
C VAL A 191 -12.29 0.57 3.96
N LEU A 192 -11.53 0.96 2.93
CA LEU A 192 -10.11 1.32 3.07
C LEU A 192 -9.94 2.45 4.10
N LYS A 193 -10.67 3.55 3.94
CA LYS A 193 -10.65 4.71 4.84
C LYS A 193 -11.02 4.34 6.28
N ALA A 194 -12.04 3.52 6.47
CA ALA A 194 -12.49 3.09 7.79
C ALA A 194 -11.51 2.11 8.47
N SER A 195 -10.72 1.37 7.69
CA SER A 195 -9.80 0.35 8.22
C SER A 195 -8.49 0.91 8.75
N GLY A 196 -8.06 2.09 8.29
CA GLY A 196 -6.71 2.60 8.53
C GLY A 196 -5.58 1.70 7.96
N SER A 197 -5.93 0.78 7.07
CA SER A 197 -5.02 -0.18 6.44
C SER A 197 -4.39 0.43 5.19
N GLY A 198 -3.11 0.11 4.90
CA GLY A 198 -2.47 0.52 3.65
C GLY A 198 -3.09 -0.13 2.40
N PHE A 199 -3.74 -1.29 2.57
CA PHE A 199 -4.57 -1.90 1.54
C PHE A 199 -5.63 -2.83 2.13
N VAL A 200 -6.71 -3.05 1.37
CA VAL A 200 -7.84 -3.88 1.78
C VAL A 200 -8.38 -4.71 0.61
N ARG A 201 -8.78 -5.94 0.94
CA ARG A 201 -9.61 -6.78 0.07
C ARG A 201 -11.04 -6.71 0.60
N VAL A 202 -11.97 -6.29 -0.24
CA VAL A 202 -13.37 -6.09 0.14
C VAL A 202 -14.25 -7.06 -0.62
N GLU A 203 -14.95 -7.92 0.10
CA GLU A 203 -16.04 -8.70 -0.46
C GLU A 203 -17.36 -7.95 -0.29
N THR A 204 -18.06 -7.73 -1.40
CA THR A 204 -19.37 -7.07 -1.39
C THR A 204 -20.47 -8.08 -1.70
N SER A 205 -21.58 -8.01 -0.98
CA SER A 205 -22.77 -8.82 -1.28
C SER A 205 -24.05 -8.01 -1.07
N LEU A 206 -25.11 -8.37 -1.79
CA LEU A 206 -26.44 -7.80 -1.59
C LEU A 206 -27.08 -8.41 -0.35
N LYS A 207 -27.58 -7.56 0.56
CA LYS A 207 -28.40 -7.96 1.70
C LYS A 207 -29.83 -7.47 1.51
N ALA A 208 -30.77 -8.33 1.90
CA ALA A 208 -32.19 -8.02 1.92
C ALA A 208 -32.69 -8.27 3.35
N GLU A 209 -32.72 -7.20 4.16
CA GLU A 209 -33.32 -7.19 5.50
C GLU A 209 -34.63 -6.39 5.42
N ALA A 210 -34.77 -5.30 6.18
CA ALA A 210 -35.89 -4.36 6.07
C ALA A 210 -35.79 -3.47 4.80
N GLU A 211 -34.57 -3.22 4.34
CA GLU A 211 -34.27 -2.55 3.08
C GLU A 211 -33.22 -3.36 2.31
N ILE A 212 -33.14 -3.14 0.99
CA ILE A 212 -32.11 -3.73 0.12
C ILE A 212 -30.88 -2.83 0.14
N TYR A 213 -29.72 -3.38 0.49
CA TYR A 213 -28.46 -2.65 0.52
C TYR A 213 -27.28 -3.56 0.15
N MET A 214 -26.15 -2.95 -0.23
CA MET A 214 -24.89 -3.67 -0.39
C MET A 214 -24.08 -3.63 0.91
N GLU A 215 -23.49 -4.75 1.28
CA GLU A 215 -22.64 -4.87 2.47
C GLU A 215 -21.21 -5.17 2.04
N GLY A 216 -20.24 -4.37 2.52
CA GLY A 216 -18.81 -4.55 2.29
C GLY A 216 -18.14 -5.23 3.49
N ARG A 217 -17.45 -6.33 3.25
CA ARG A 217 -16.71 -7.08 4.26
C ARG A 217 -15.22 -6.99 3.99
N LEU A 218 -14.46 -6.53 4.98
CA LEU A 218 -13.02 -6.62 4.98
C LEU A 218 -12.62 -8.08 5.15
N CYS A 219 -11.85 -8.57 4.19
CA CYS A 219 -11.29 -9.90 4.19
C CYS A 219 -9.77 -9.80 4.27
N THR A 220 -9.14 -10.84 4.82
CA THR A 220 -7.69 -10.96 4.75
C THR A 220 -7.28 -10.97 3.27
N PRO A 221 -6.40 -10.05 2.82
CA PRO A 221 -5.95 -10.04 1.44
C PRO A 221 -5.25 -11.35 1.09
N ARG A 222 -5.45 -11.85 -0.13
CA ARG A 222 -4.77 -13.05 -0.64
C ARG A 222 -3.64 -12.73 -1.62
N ALA A 223 -3.20 -11.47 -1.66
CA ALA A 223 -2.06 -11.03 -2.46
C ALA A 223 -0.76 -11.73 -2.02
N PHE A 224 0.18 -11.82 -2.96
CA PHE A 224 1.50 -12.45 -2.81
C PHE A 224 1.43 -13.95 -2.55
N TYR A 225 0.46 -14.64 -3.17
CA TYR A 225 0.30 -16.08 -2.99
C TYR A 225 1.48 -16.85 -3.60
N GLY A 226 1.84 -17.99 -3.01
CA GLY A 226 2.99 -18.79 -3.42
C GLY A 226 2.94 -19.16 -4.91
N GLU A 227 1.78 -19.54 -5.43
CA GLU A 227 1.59 -19.75 -6.85
C GLU A 227 1.17 -18.44 -7.54
N LYS A 228 1.96 -17.96 -8.51
CA LYS A 228 1.69 -16.69 -9.19
C LYS A 228 0.34 -16.70 -9.91
N TYR A 229 -0.38 -15.58 -9.82
CA TYR A 229 -1.64 -15.31 -10.54
C TYR A 229 -2.78 -16.28 -10.22
N THR A 230 -2.77 -16.85 -9.01
CA THR A 230 -3.81 -17.80 -8.58
C THR A 230 -4.91 -17.14 -7.77
N THR A 231 -4.74 -15.87 -7.40
CA THR A 231 -5.72 -15.08 -6.66
C THR A 231 -6.16 -13.87 -7.48
N TYR A 232 -7.37 -13.38 -7.22
CA TYR A 232 -7.86 -12.15 -7.84
C TYR A 232 -6.88 -10.98 -7.61
N GLU A 233 -6.37 -10.85 -6.39
CA GLU A 233 -5.43 -9.80 -5.99
C GLU A 233 -4.14 -9.87 -6.79
N ASP A 234 -3.57 -11.07 -6.97
CA ASP A 234 -2.35 -11.21 -7.75
C ASP A 234 -2.55 -10.88 -9.22
N VAL A 235 -3.73 -11.18 -9.78
CA VAL A 235 -4.08 -10.81 -11.16
C VAL A 235 -4.22 -9.30 -11.30
N VAL A 236 -5.03 -8.62 -10.47
CA VAL A 236 -5.21 -7.16 -10.59
C VAL A 236 -3.94 -6.38 -10.32
N ILE A 237 -3.09 -6.85 -9.40
CA ILE A 237 -1.80 -6.20 -9.12
C ILE A 237 -0.89 -6.29 -10.35
N GLU A 238 -0.82 -7.44 -11.01
CA GLU A 238 0.02 -7.61 -12.20
C GLU A 238 -0.52 -6.84 -13.42
N GLU A 239 -1.83 -6.89 -13.65
CA GLU A 239 -2.44 -6.34 -14.85
C GLU A 239 -2.65 -4.82 -14.77
N GLU A 240 -2.94 -4.28 -13.58
CA GLU A 240 -3.34 -2.87 -13.42
C GLU A 240 -2.33 -2.01 -12.68
N PHE A 241 -1.43 -2.58 -11.86
CA PHE A 241 -0.44 -1.78 -11.13
C PHE A 241 0.87 -1.68 -11.93
N PRO A 242 1.29 -0.48 -12.38
CA PRO A 242 2.53 -0.33 -13.12
C PRO A 242 3.74 -0.83 -12.30
N GLY A 243 4.47 -1.79 -12.86
CA GLY A 243 5.60 -2.45 -12.17
C GLY A 243 5.21 -3.65 -11.28
N GLY A 244 3.94 -4.06 -11.31
CA GLY A 244 3.41 -5.29 -10.68
C GLY A 244 3.58 -5.31 -9.16
N HIS A 245 3.69 -6.52 -8.60
CA HIS A 245 3.77 -6.76 -7.15
C HIS A 245 4.91 -6.04 -6.44
N MET A 246 6.06 -5.92 -7.09
CA MET A 246 7.21 -5.24 -6.49
C MET A 246 6.90 -3.77 -6.26
N ALA A 247 6.44 -3.06 -7.30
CA ALA A 247 6.08 -1.66 -7.21
C ALA A 247 4.88 -1.45 -6.27
N PHE A 248 3.89 -2.35 -6.31
CA PHE A 248 2.75 -2.33 -5.39
C PHE A 248 3.20 -2.40 -3.93
N PHE A 249 4.13 -3.31 -3.59
CA PHE A 249 4.63 -3.44 -2.23
C PHE A 249 5.47 -2.25 -1.78
N ASP A 250 6.33 -1.73 -2.65
CA ASP A 250 7.08 -0.51 -2.31
C ASP A 250 6.15 0.67 -2.09
N MET A 251 5.08 0.78 -2.90
CA MET A 251 4.08 1.82 -2.71
C MET A 251 3.38 1.68 -1.35
N LEU A 252 3.09 0.47 -0.88
CA LEU A 252 2.55 0.26 0.47
C LEU A 252 3.51 0.75 1.57
N VAL A 253 4.80 0.41 1.43
CA VAL A 253 5.84 0.85 2.35
C VAL A 253 5.94 2.38 2.36
N THR A 254 6.07 3.00 1.20
CA THR A 254 6.21 4.46 1.06
C THR A 254 4.96 5.18 1.56
N SER A 255 3.77 4.70 1.22
CA SER A 255 2.51 5.27 1.71
C SER A 255 2.45 5.27 3.24
N LYS A 256 2.91 4.17 3.87
CA LYS A 256 2.93 4.07 5.33
C LYS A 256 3.93 5.05 5.97
N GLN A 257 5.12 5.21 5.38
CA GLN A 257 6.15 6.13 5.88
C GLN A 257 5.74 7.61 5.76
N MET A 258 5.08 7.96 4.66
CA MET A 258 4.51 9.29 4.46
C MET A 258 3.42 9.58 5.50
N ARG A 259 2.48 8.65 5.67
CA ARG A 259 1.32 8.84 6.56
C ARG A 259 1.67 8.78 8.04
N SER A 260 2.74 8.08 8.41
CA SER A 260 3.24 8.05 9.80
C SER A 260 4.05 9.30 10.17
N GLY A 261 4.38 10.16 9.20
CA GLY A 261 5.26 11.31 9.41
C GLY A 261 6.74 10.95 9.59
N GLN A 262 7.12 9.68 9.50
CA GLN A 262 8.53 9.26 9.57
C GLN A 262 9.36 9.84 8.42
N ASP A 263 8.75 10.00 7.25
CA ASP A 263 9.38 10.69 6.13
C ASP A 263 9.61 12.17 6.43
N HIS A 264 8.74 12.81 7.20
CA HIS A 264 8.90 14.22 7.55
C HIS A 264 10.19 14.47 8.33
N ASP A 265 10.43 13.71 9.41
CA ASP A 265 11.61 13.88 10.27
C ASP A 265 12.91 13.57 9.51
N ARG A 266 12.91 12.48 8.73
CA ARG A 266 14.05 12.10 7.90
C ARG A 266 14.36 13.16 6.85
N ASN A 267 13.33 13.67 6.16
CA ASN A 267 13.50 14.69 5.14
C ASN A 267 13.87 16.05 5.74
N GLN A 268 13.39 16.39 6.93
CA GLN A 268 13.81 17.60 7.64
C GLN A 268 15.29 17.53 8.03
N HIS A 269 15.77 16.38 8.51
CA HIS A 269 17.19 16.18 8.80
C HIS A 269 18.03 16.32 7.52
N LEU A 270 17.62 15.67 6.42
CA LEU A 270 18.30 15.74 5.14
C LEU A 270 18.32 17.17 4.57
N ALA A 271 17.20 17.88 4.65
CA ALA A 271 17.09 19.28 4.27
C ALA A 271 18.08 20.15 5.05
N GLY A 272 18.19 19.95 6.37
CA GLY A 272 19.16 20.67 7.20
C GLY A 272 20.62 20.43 6.82
N VAL A 273 20.96 19.19 6.43
CA VAL A 273 22.31 18.86 5.93
C VAL A 273 22.60 19.62 4.63
N TYR A 274 21.66 19.60 3.68
CA TYR A 274 21.82 20.29 2.39
C TYR A 274 21.76 21.81 2.53
N ASP A 275 20.96 22.36 3.44
CA ASP A 275 20.95 23.78 3.78
C ASP A 275 22.34 24.24 4.25
N GLY A 276 22.99 23.44 5.11
CA GLY A 276 24.35 23.71 5.58
C GLY A 276 25.41 23.54 4.48
N PHE A 277 25.17 22.66 3.51
CA PHE A 277 26.08 22.40 2.40
C PHE A 277 25.93 23.40 1.24
N ALA A 278 24.75 24.00 1.07
CA ALA A 278 24.39 24.87 -0.05
C ALA A 278 25.44 25.97 -0.37
N PRO A 279 26.04 26.69 0.61
CA PRO A 279 27.04 27.72 0.31
C PRO A 279 28.31 27.20 -0.37
N ARG A 280 28.59 25.90 -0.28
CA ARG A 280 29.78 25.25 -0.86
C ARG A 280 29.44 24.34 -2.03
N TYR A 281 28.16 24.17 -2.34
CA TYR A 281 27.68 23.19 -3.30
C TYR A 281 28.32 23.38 -4.67
N HIS A 282 28.29 24.60 -5.21
CA HIS A 282 28.87 24.91 -6.52
C HIS A 282 30.36 24.55 -6.62
N ALA A 283 31.15 24.92 -5.61
CA ALA A 283 32.58 24.61 -5.56
C ALA A 283 32.85 23.11 -5.40
N ALA A 284 32.04 22.40 -4.61
CA ALA A 284 32.15 20.95 -4.46
C ALA A 284 31.84 20.25 -5.79
N ARG A 285 30.80 20.69 -6.50
CA ARG A 285 30.33 20.09 -7.74
C ARG A 285 31.27 20.28 -8.91
N ALA A 286 31.94 21.44 -9.00
CA ALA A 286 32.99 21.68 -9.99
C ALA A 286 34.10 20.61 -9.96
N ASN A 287 34.28 19.94 -8.82
CA ASN A 287 35.29 18.89 -8.62
C ASN A 287 34.77 17.45 -8.80
N THR A 288 33.47 17.22 -9.00
CA THR A 288 32.88 15.88 -9.11
C THR A 288 32.61 15.43 -10.55
N GLY A 289 32.83 16.31 -11.54
CA GLY A 289 32.55 16.02 -12.96
C GLY A 289 31.06 16.04 -13.34
N LEU A 290 30.15 16.26 -12.38
CA LEU A 290 28.71 16.32 -12.62
C LEU A 290 28.30 17.41 -13.60
N SER A 291 29.00 18.55 -13.61
CA SER A 291 28.73 19.63 -14.59
C SER A 291 28.95 19.17 -16.03
N ARG A 292 30.00 18.38 -16.29
CA ARG A 292 30.25 17.82 -17.63
C ARG A 292 29.16 16.85 -18.06
N MET A 293 28.73 15.98 -17.14
CA MET A 293 27.63 15.06 -17.42
C MET A 293 26.35 15.81 -17.80
N GLN A 294 26.01 16.89 -17.09
CA GLN A 294 24.82 17.69 -17.41
C GLN A 294 24.96 18.47 -18.72
N GLU A 295 26.16 18.99 -19.02
CA GLU A 295 26.46 19.58 -20.33
C GLU A 295 26.28 18.56 -21.46
N ASP A 296 26.81 17.35 -21.30
CA ASP A 296 26.67 16.28 -22.31
C ASP A 296 25.20 15.91 -22.49
N LEU A 297 24.44 15.71 -21.39
CA LEU A 297 23.00 15.49 -21.44
C LEU A 297 22.27 16.61 -22.21
N SER A 298 22.58 17.87 -21.92
CA SER A 298 21.95 19.02 -22.58
C SER A 298 22.17 19.09 -24.09
N ARG A 299 23.25 18.48 -24.59
CA ARG A 299 23.56 18.40 -26.03
C ARG A 299 22.95 17.18 -26.70
N ASP A 300 22.89 16.07 -25.98
CA ASP A 300 22.46 14.79 -26.52
C ASP A 300 20.94 14.64 -26.58
N TYR A 301 20.20 15.40 -25.76
CA TYR A 301 18.74 15.30 -25.66
C TYR A 301 18.05 16.64 -25.88
N ASP A 302 16.85 16.59 -26.45
CA ASP A 302 16.00 17.77 -26.63
C ASP A 302 15.17 18.04 -25.36
N PHE A 303 15.46 19.16 -24.71
CA PHE A 303 14.75 19.65 -23.52
C PHE A 303 13.86 20.87 -23.80
N SER A 304 13.57 21.20 -25.07
CA SER A 304 12.80 22.40 -25.46
C SER A 304 11.30 22.40 -25.06
N GLY A 305 10.85 21.38 -24.32
CA GLY A 305 9.51 21.26 -23.78
C GLY A 305 9.42 21.60 -22.29
N THR A 306 8.70 20.76 -21.56
CA THR A 306 8.60 20.82 -20.10
C THR A 306 9.59 19.85 -19.47
N VAL A 307 10.35 20.33 -18.49
CA VAL A 307 11.34 19.55 -17.75
C VAL A 307 10.96 19.55 -16.27
N LEU A 308 10.87 18.36 -15.68
CA LEU A 308 10.80 18.19 -14.23
C LEU A 308 12.20 17.82 -13.74
N ASP A 309 12.81 18.72 -12.99
CA ASP A 309 14.15 18.53 -12.42
C ASP A 309 14.04 18.18 -10.94
N LEU A 310 14.40 16.93 -10.60
CA LEU A 310 14.32 16.36 -9.26
C LEU A 310 15.67 16.47 -8.58
N ALA A 311 15.69 16.92 -7.32
CA ALA A 311 16.91 17.32 -6.63
C ALA A 311 17.65 18.43 -7.40
N CYS A 312 16.88 19.42 -7.87
CA CYS A 312 17.36 20.48 -8.77
C CYS A 312 18.47 21.35 -8.14
N GLY A 313 18.63 21.28 -6.81
CA GLY A 313 19.72 21.92 -6.10
C GLY A 313 19.71 23.43 -6.27
N ASN A 314 20.84 23.96 -6.74
CA ASN A 314 21.02 25.38 -7.01
C ASN A 314 20.56 25.81 -8.42
N GLY A 315 19.99 24.91 -9.23
CA GLY A 315 19.46 25.19 -10.56
C GLY A 315 20.50 25.25 -11.68
N GLU A 316 21.69 24.64 -11.49
CA GLU A 316 22.72 24.62 -12.52
C GLU A 316 22.27 23.97 -13.83
N PHE A 317 21.40 22.95 -13.79
CA PHE A 317 20.92 22.32 -15.01
C PHE A 317 20.09 23.28 -15.87
N GLY A 318 19.16 24.03 -15.25
CA GLY A 318 18.41 25.07 -15.96
C GLY A 318 19.29 26.19 -16.52
N ALA A 319 20.36 26.57 -15.81
CA ALA A 319 21.35 27.52 -16.33
C ALA A 319 22.08 26.97 -17.56
N ILE A 320 22.54 25.71 -17.52
CA ILE A 320 23.19 25.04 -18.65
C ILE A 320 22.27 24.99 -19.87
N LEU A 321 21.00 24.62 -19.69
CA LEU A 321 20.01 24.62 -20.77
C LEU A 321 19.84 26.01 -21.39
N HIS A 322 19.73 27.04 -20.55
CA HIS A 322 19.61 28.42 -21.00
C HIS A 322 20.86 28.89 -21.78
N GLU A 323 22.06 28.59 -21.29
CA GLU A 323 23.33 28.93 -21.95
C GLU A 323 23.48 28.26 -23.33
N HIS A 324 22.94 27.06 -23.49
CA HIS A 324 22.89 26.36 -24.78
C HIS A 324 21.73 26.82 -25.69
N GLY A 325 20.95 27.83 -25.27
CA GLY A 325 19.83 28.38 -26.05
C GLY A 325 18.59 27.48 -26.06
N VAL A 326 18.49 26.52 -25.12
CA VAL A 326 17.33 25.66 -24.99
C VAL A 326 16.20 26.43 -24.30
N SER A 327 15.06 26.54 -24.97
CA SER A 327 13.86 27.16 -24.42
C SER A 327 13.01 26.12 -23.68
N ALA A 328 13.36 25.83 -22.43
CA ALA A 328 12.64 24.87 -21.57
C ALA A 328 11.72 25.57 -20.56
N LYS A 329 10.60 24.94 -20.23
CA LYS A 329 9.80 25.25 -19.03
C LYS A 329 10.18 24.28 -17.92
N ILE A 330 10.92 24.76 -16.93
CA ILE A 330 11.55 23.88 -15.93
C ILE A 330 10.83 24.03 -14.60
N SER A 331 10.21 22.96 -14.13
CA SER A 331 9.73 22.83 -12.75
C SER A 331 10.79 22.14 -11.90
N GLY A 332 11.08 22.68 -10.71
CA GLY A 332 12.12 22.15 -9.83
C GLY A 332 11.55 21.66 -8.50
N ILE A 333 12.04 20.50 -8.05
CA ILE A 333 11.78 19.95 -6.72
C ILE A 333 13.11 19.74 -5.99
N ASP A 334 13.22 20.28 -4.77
CA ASP A 334 14.35 19.99 -3.90
C ASP A 334 13.88 19.81 -2.45
N VAL A 335 14.60 18.99 -1.68
CA VAL A 335 14.30 18.80 -0.26
C VAL A 335 14.73 20.01 0.58
N SER A 336 15.72 20.77 0.10
CA SER A 336 16.37 21.86 0.83
C SER A 336 15.98 23.24 0.32
N ALA A 337 15.46 24.07 1.22
CA ALA A 337 15.19 25.47 0.92
C ALA A 337 16.47 26.29 0.70
N GLY A 338 17.59 25.92 1.33
CA GLY A 338 18.89 26.57 1.17
C GLY A 338 19.47 26.37 -0.22
N MET A 339 19.32 25.16 -0.78
CA MET A 339 19.77 24.82 -2.13
C MET A 339 19.09 25.70 -3.18
N THR A 340 17.81 26.03 -2.99
CA THR A 340 17.02 26.77 -3.97
C THR A 340 17.21 28.30 -3.94
N ARG A 341 18.16 28.84 -3.17
CA ARG A 341 18.35 30.32 -3.03
C ARG A 341 19.25 30.96 -4.08
N SER A 342 19.95 30.16 -4.88
CA SER A 342 20.86 30.64 -5.94
C SER A 342 20.13 31.44 -7.01
N SER A 343 20.79 32.41 -7.65
CA SER A 343 20.20 33.10 -8.81
C SER A 343 19.90 32.13 -9.96
N TYR A 344 20.72 31.10 -10.18
CA TYR A 344 20.52 30.14 -11.28
C TYR A 344 19.12 29.49 -11.23
N ILE A 345 18.69 28.98 -10.08
CA ILE A 345 17.34 28.42 -9.95
C ILE A 345 16.25 29.50 -9.84
N GLN A 346 16.59 30.71 -9.41
CA GLN A 346 15.61 31.81 -9.35
C GLN A 346 15.27 32.35 -10.74
N ASP A 347 16.24 32.37 -11.64
CA ASP A 347 16.14 32.99 -12.96
C ASP A 347 15.70 32.02 -14.06
N HIS A 348 15.97 30.71 -13.91
CA HIS A 348 15.77 29.73 -14.98
C HIS A 348 14.65 28.70 -14.74
N TYR A 349 13.94 28.76 -13.61
CA TYR A 349 12.90 27.79 -13.24
C TYR A 349 11.55 28.48 -13.02
N GLU A 350 10.47 27.78 -13.35
CA GLU A 350 9.10 28.20 -13.07
C GLU A 350 8.83 28.26 -11.56
N LYS A 351 7.90 29.14 -11.16
CA LYS A 351 7.51 29.37 -9.76
C LYS A 351 6.07 28.92 -9.52
N PRO A 352 5.75 28.40 -8.31
CA PRO A 352 6.64 28.19 -7.17
C PRO A 352 7.59 27.00 -7.36
N LEU A 353 8.78 27.06 -6.75
CA LEU A 353 9.62 25.87 -6.57
C LEU A 353 8.99 24.99 -5.48
N LEU A 354 9.01 23.67 -5.69
CA LEU A 354 8.50 22.72 -4.71
C LEU A 354 9.62 22.35 -3.74
N ILE A 355 9.41 22.64 -2.45
CA ILE A 355 10.40 22.38 -1.41
C ILE A 355 9.84 21.35 -0.43
N GLY A 356 10.52 20.21 -0.32
CA GLY A 356 10.12 19.11 0.56
C GLY A 356 10.40 17.72 -0.05
N PRO A 357 9.78 16.66 0.51
CA PRO A 357 9.97 15.29 0.06
C PRO A 357 9.58 15.11 -1.41
N MET A 358 10.51 14.62 -2.25
CA MET A 358 10.29 14.52 -3.69
C MET A 358 9.21 13.51 -4.04
N ASP A 359 9.19 12.39 -3.33
CA ASP A 359 8.20 11.33 -3.44
C ASP A 359 6.79 11.86 -3.18
N GLU A 360 6.58 12.68 -2.15
CA GLU A 360 5.29 13.32 -1.88
C GLU A 360 4.81 14.18 -3.05
N PHE A 361 5.68 15.02 -3.62
CA PHE A 361 5.30 15.89 -4.73
C PHE A 361 5.07 15.14 -6.04
N ILE A 362 5.89 14.12 -6.34
CA ILE A 362 5.70 13.27 -7.53
C ILE A 362 4.37 12.51 -7.44
N MET A 363 3.98 12.06 -6.24
CA MET A 363 2.71 11.36 -6.04
C MET A 363 1.50 12.30 -5.98
N ALA A 364 1.66 13.53 -5.49
CA ALA A 364 0.58 14.52 -5.44
C ALA A 364 0.35 15.23 -6.79
N SER A 365 1.31 15.16 -7.71
CA SER A 365 1.13 15.66 -9.07
C SER A 365 0.31 14.66 -9.86
N SER A 366 -1.02 14.84 -9.87
CA SER A 366 -1.89 14.10 -10.79
C SER A 366 -1.32 14.21 -12.21
N PRO A 367 -1.39 13.15 -13.03
CA PRO A 367 -1.03 13.28 -14.43
C PRO A 367 -1.88 14.40 -15.02
N ILE A 368 -1.20 15.44 -15.50
CA ILE A 368 -1.82 16.46 -16.34
C ILE A 368 -2.39 15.69 -17.53
N SER A 369 -3.72 15.53 -17.55
CA SER A 369 -4.46 14.85 -18.62
C SER A 369 -4.78 15.83 -19.74
#